data_AF-A0A0R1U929-F1
#
_entry.id   AF-A0A0R1U929-F1
#
_cell.length_a   1.000
_cell.length_b   1.000
_cell.length_c   1.000
_cell.angle_alpha   90.00
_cell.angle_beta   90.00
_cell.angle_gamma   90.00
#
_symmetry.space_group_name_H-M   'P 1'
#
loop_
_entity.id
_entity.type
_entity.pdbx_description
1 polymer ?
#
loop_
_entity_poly.entity_id
_entity_poly.type
_entity_poly.pdbx_seq_one_letter_code
_entity_poly.pdbx_strand_id
1 'polypeptide(L)'
;MANGLNLILNDNYYSWPPDMAPFYNSDFVGTWALFTGLGLIYVAVQRKFPDKANIVWLLSACGFLGFTGFLELAHGFVFHNPHMLGYGMTLITVLLINFYIIGSNTISSRKLTGEQEHKLEERDTKMKESR
;
A
#
# COMPACT_ATOMS: atom_id res chain seq x y z
N MET A 1 -0.80 10.56 0.06
CA MET A 1 -0.07 11.84 0.21
C MET A 1 -1.02 13.03 0.35
N ALA A 2 -1.89 13.30 -0.64
CA ALA A 2 -2.84 14.42 -0.55
C ALA A 2 -3.70 14.41 0.72
N ASN A 3 -4.27 13.25 1.10
CA ASN A 3 -5.03 13.12 2.35
C ASN A 3 -4.18 13.42 3.58
N GLY A 4 -2.94 12.91 3.62
CA GLY A 4 -2.00 13.18 4.72
C GLY A 4 -1.71 14.66 4.92
N LEU A 5 -1.53 15.40 3.82
CA LEU A 5 -1.33 16.84 3.87
C LEU A 5 -2.62 17.55 4.33
N ASN A 6 -3.78 17.08 3.87
CA ASN A 6 -5.06 17.64 4.26
C ASN A 6 -5.37 17.42 5.75
N LEU A 7 -4.94 16.28 6.31
CA LEU A 7 -5.01 15.95 7.73
C LEU A 7 -4.10 16.85 8.58
N ILE A 8 -2.88 17.18 8.12
CA ILE A 8 -1.96 18.10 8.81
C ILE A 8 -2.47 19.55 8.77
N LEU A 9 -3.19 19.91 7.71
CA LEU A 9 -3.70 21.27 7.54
C LEU A 9 -5.07 21.49 8.17
N ASN A 10 -5.81 20.41 8.49
CA ASN A 10 -7.17 20.48 9.04
C ASN A 10 -7.35 19.54 10.23
N ASP A 11 -7.24 20.09 11.44
CA ASP A 11 -7.43 19.37 12.71
C ASP A 11 -8.85 18.81 12.94
N ASN A 12 -9.82 19.17 12.08
CA ASN A 12 -11.23 18.78 12.18
C ASN A 12 -11.75 18.05 10.92
N TYR A 13 -10.86 17.42 10.14
CA TYR A 13 -11.29 16.73 8.91
C TYR A 13 -12.26 15.56 9.19
N TYR A 14 -11.98 14.74 10.21
CA TYR A 14 -12.88 13.70 10.69
C TYR A 14 -13.56 14.12 12.00
N SER A 15 -14.88 14.28 11.99
CA SER A 15 -15.72 14.48 13.19
C SER A 15 -16.36 13.21 13.75
N TRP A 16 -16.17 12.04 13.11
CA TRP A 16 -16.74 10.76 13.55
C TRP A 16 -15.79 9.58 13.28
N PRO A 17 -15.66 8.61 14.20
CA PRO A 17 -16.27 8.58 15.54
C PRO A 17 -15.66 9.62 16.50
N PRO A 18 -16.49 10.32 17.31
CA PRO A 18 -16.09 11.52 18.05
C PRO A 18 -15.03 11.25 19.12
N ASP A 19 -15.07 10.08 19.78
CA ASP A 19 -14.08 9.71 20.80
C ASP A 19 -12.68 9.47 20.23
N MET A 20 -12.60 9.13 18.93
CA MET A 20 -11.34 8.85 18.24
C MET A 20 -10.96 9.94 17.22
N ALA A 21 -11.83 10.93 16.98
CA ALA A 21 -11.56 12.07 16.11
C ALA A 21 -10.23 12.80 16.43
N PRO A 22 -9.85 13.03 17.71
CA PRO A 22 -8.56 13.65 18.03
C PRO A 22 -7.36 12.78 17.61
N PHE A 23 -7.51 11.46 17.63
CA PHE A 23 -6.47 10.55 17.18
C PHE A 23 -6.38 10.52 15.65
N TYR A 24 -7.52 10.49 14.95
CA TYR A 24 -7.55 10.43 13.49
C TYR A 24 -7.06 11.71 12.83
N ASN A 25 -7.38 12.87 13.40
CA ASN A 25 -6.91 14.16 12.92
C ASN A 25 -5.53 14.54 13.49
N SER A 26 -4.87 13.63 14.22
CA SER A 26 -3.56 13.94 14.77
C SER A 26 -2.50 14.07 13.67
N ASP A 27 -1.52 14.94 13.92
CA ASP A 27 -0.31 15.07 13.12
C ASP A 27 0.42 13.74 12.93
N PHE A 28 0.23 12.78 13.83
CA PHE A 28 0.79 11.44 13.72
C PHE A 28 0.24 10.68 12.50
N VAL A 29 -1.08 10.70 12.29
CA VAL A 29 -1.73 10.02 11.17
C VAL A 29 -1.37 10.71 9.84
N GLY A 30 -1.34 12.04 9.84
CA GLY A 30 -0.88 12.84 8.71
C GLY A 30 0.60 12.57 8.35
N THR A 31 1.46 12.50 9.35
CA THR A 31 2.89 12.20 9.17
C THR A 31 3.10 10.77 8.67
N TRP A 32 2.36 9.79 9.19
CA TRP A 32 2.41 8.42 8.68
C TRP A 32 2.08 8.36 7.18
N ALA A 33 1.04 9.08 6.75
CA ALA A 33 0.67 9.18 5.34
C ALA A 33 1.78 9.75 4.44
N LEU A 34 2.46 10.80 4.93
CA LEU A 34 3.56 11.45 4.23
C LEU A 34 4.79 10.55 4.17
N PHE A 35 5.17 9.94 5.30
CA PHE A 35 6.33 9.05 5.39
C PHE A 35 6.17 7.83 4.50
N THR A 36 4.97 7.24 4.47
CA THR A 36 4.69 6.06 3.64
C THR A 36 4.69 6.41 2.15
N GLY A 37 4.17 7.59 1.78
CA GLY A 37 4.24 8.10 0.40
C GLY A 37 5.67 8.39 -0.06
N LEU A 38 6.46 9.08 0.77
CA LEU A 38 7.87 9.38 0.47
C LEU A 38 8.71 8.10 0.42
N GLY A 39 8.45 7.17 1.34
CA GLY A 39 9.10 5.85 1.36
C GLY A 39 8.85 5.08 0.06
N LEU A 40 7.61 5.06 -0.43
CA LEU A 40 7.29 4.42 -1.72
C LEU A 40 7.98 5.08 -2.91
N ILE A 41 8.03 6.41 -2.97
CA ILE A 41 8.76 7.12 -4.04
C ILE A 41 10.25 6.79 -3.96
N TYR A 42 10.83 6.81 -2.77
CA TYR A 42 12.23 6.47 -2.55
C TYR A 42 12.55 5.04 -3.01
N VAL A 43 11.70 4.07 -2.66
CA VAL A 43 11.83 2.67 -3.10
C VAL A 43 11.68 2.55 -4.62
N ALA A 44 10.77 3.29 -5.24
CA ALA A 44 10.56 3.27 -6.69
C ALA A 44 11.75 3.85 -7.48
N VAL A 45 12.48 4.82 -6.90
CA VAL A 45 13.68 5.43 -7.52
C VAL A 45 14.92 4.53 -7.36
N GLN A 46 14.95 3.68 -6.33
CA GLN A 46 16.06 2.76 -6.08
C GLN A 46 16.08 1.60 -7.09
N ARG A 47 17.16 1.50 -7.89
CA ARG A 47 17.35 0.42 -8.88
C ARG A 47 17.49 -0.98 -8.28
N LYS A 48 17.93 -1.09 -7.04
CA LYS A 48 18.07 -2.36 -6.30
C LYS A 48 17.57 -2.14 -4.88
N PHE A 49 16.32 -2.49 -4.63
CA PHE A 49 15.74 -2.46 -3.28
C PHE A 49 15.34 -3.88 -2.89
N PRO A 50 15.62 -4.32 -1.64
CA PRO A 50 15.25 -5.66 -1.21
C PRO A 50 13.72 -5.85 -1.26
N ASP A 51 13.28 -6.90 -1.95
CA ASP A 51 11.85 -7.20 -2.18
C ASP A 51 11.04 -7.25 -0.88
N LYS A 52 11.62 -7.81 0.18
CA LYS A 52 10.99 -7.88 1.51
C LYS A 52 10.68 -6.50 2.08
N ALA A 53 11.58 -5.54 1.91
CA ALA A 53 11.38 -4.18 2.40
C ALA A 53 10.37 -3.41 1.54
N ASN A 54 10.35 -3.64 0.22
CA ASN A 54 9.35 -3.07 -0.68
C ASN A 54 7.93 -3.53 -0.31
N ILE A 55 7.76 -4.82 0.02
CA ILE A 55 6.48 -5.37 0.48
C ILE A 55 6.01 -4.68 1.78
N VAL A 56 6.91 -4.38 2.71
CA VAL A 56 6.55 -3.66 3.95
C VAL A 56 6.02 -2.26 3.67
N TRP A 57 6.68 -1.51 2.77
CA TRP A 57 6.21 -0.18 2.37
C TRP A 57 4.87 -0.22 1.64
N LEU A 58 4.70 -1.19 0.74
CA LEU A 58 3.43 -1.43 0.04
C LEU A 58 2.30 -1.82 1.00
N LEU A 59 2.56 -2.70 1.96
CA LEU A 59 1.60 -3.09 2.99
C LEU A 59 1.24 -1.91 3.90
N SER A 60 2.21 -1.08 4.28
CA SER A 60 1.96 0.12 5.07
C SER A 60 1.07 1.10 4.30
N ALA A 61 1.30 1.28 3.00
CA ALA A 61 0.48 2.14 2.16
C ALA A 61 -0.93 1.60 1.95
N CYS A 62 -1.08 0.28 1.74
CA CYS A 62 -2.38 -0.38 1.69
C CYS A 62 -3.13 -0.26 3.01
N GLY A 63 -2.45 -0.43 4.14
CA GLY A 63 -3.03 -0.23 5.47
C GLY A 63 -3.55 1.20 5.66
N PHE A 64 -2.75 2.19 5.26
CA PHE A 64 -3.15 3.59 5.32
C PHE A 64 -4.35 3.89 4.40
N LEU A 65 -4.31 3.44 3.14
CA LEU A 65 -5.42 3.63 2.18
C LEU A 65 -6.71 2.97 2.65
N GLY A 66 -6.64 1.75 3.18
CA GLY A 66 -7.80 1.03 3.72
C GLY A 66 -8.35 1.73 4.96
N PHE A 67 -7.48 2.21 5.84
CA PHE A 67 -7.87 2.98 7.01
C PHE A 67 -8.59 4.28 6.65
N THR A 68 -8.02 5.11 5.76
CA THR A 68 -8.66 6.36 5.33
C THR A 68 -9.93 6.12 4.53
N GLY A 69 -9.94 5.11 3.66
CA GLY A 69 -11.12 4.76 2.86
C GLY A 69 -12.28 4.29 3.73
N PHE A 70 -11.99 3.50 4.78
CA PHE A 70 -13.00 3.11 5.76
C PHE A 70 -13.54 4.32 6.53
N LEU A 71 -12.65 5.20 7.02
CA LEU A 71 -13.07 6.41 7.74
C LEU A 71 -13.95 7.31 6.87
N GLU A 72 -13.58 7.56 5.60
CA GLU A 72 -14.39 8.37 4.69
C GLU A 72 -15.73 7.73 4.32
N LEU A 73 -15.78 6.40 4.18
CA LEU A 73 -17.05 5.69 4.01
C LEU A 73 -17.94 5.80 5.25
N ALA A 74 -17.38 5.56 6.42
CA ALA A 74 -18.14 5.63 7.68
C ALA A 74 -18.64 7.05 7.92
N HIS A 75 -17.80 8.05 7.67
CA HIS A 75 -18.16 9.46 7.74
C HIS A 75 -19.24 9.84 6.73
N GLY A 76 -19.07 9.42 5.46
CA GLY A 76 -20.05 9.63 4.40
C GLY A 76 -21.40 9.00 4.71
N PHE A 77 -21.40 7.81 5.34
CA PHE A 77 -22.61 7.11 5.76
C PHE A 77 -23.32 7.83 6.92
N VAL A 78 -22.58 8.21 7.96
CA VAL A 78 -23.14 8.85 9.16
C VAL A 78 -23.70 10.25 8.85
N PHE A 79 -22.94 11.08 8.12
CA PHE A 79 -23.33 12.45 7.80
C PHE A 79 -24.07 12.59 6.48
N HIS A 80 -24.38 11.47 5.81
CA HIS A 80 -25.04 11.45 4.50
C HIS A 80 -24.36 12.36 3.47
N ASN A 81 -23.03 12.41 3.52
CA ASN A 81 -22.24 13.28 2.65
C ASN A 81 -21.79 12.50 1.40
N PRO A 82 -22.41 12.72 0.23
CA PRO A 82 -22.16 11.90 -0.96
C PRO A 82 -20.73 12.09 -1.50
N HIS A 83 -20.10 13.23 -1.24
CA HIS A 83 -18.72 13.50 -1.65
C HIS A 83 -17.74 12.59 -0.91
N MET A 84 -17.85 12.50 0.42
CA MET A 84 -16.98 11.65 1.23
C MET A 84 -17.21 10.17 0.94
N LEU A 85 -18.46 9.79 0.66
CA LEU A 85 -18.82 8.42 0.29
C LEU A 85 -18.20 8.01 -1.06
N GLY A 86 -18.31 8.87 -2.08
CA GLY A 86 -17.68 8.63 -3.39
C GLY A 86 -16.15 8.59 -3.30
N TYR A 87 -15.56 9.43 -2.46
CA TYR A 87 -14.11 9.45 -2.26
C TYR A 87 -13.62 8.20 -1.50
N GLY A 88 -14.33 7.74 -0.48
CA GLY A 88 -14.07 6.47 0.21
C GLY A 88 -14.15 5.25 -0.73
N MET A 89 -15.15 5.20 -1.60
CA MET A 89 -15.25 4.15 -2.65
C MET A 89 -14.06 4.17 -3.62
N THR A 90 -13.59 5.37 -3.98
CA THR A 90 -12.42 5.54 -4.84
C THR A 90 -11.16 4.99 -4.16
N LEU A 91 -10.95 5.30 -2.88
CA LEU A 91 -9.81 4.79 -2.11
C LEU A 91 -9.83 3.27 -1.98
N ILE A 92 -10.99 2.67 -1.74
CA ILE A 92 -11.13 1.20 -1.71
C ILE A 92 -10.85 0.59 -3.09
N THR A 93 -11.31 1.21 -4.16
CA THR A 93 -11.02 0.75 -5.52
C THR A 93 -9.51 0.77 -5.80
N VAL A 94 -8.83 1.86 -5.44
CA VAL A 94 -7.37 1.96 -5.55
C VAL A 94 -6.65 0.92 -4.69
N LEU A 95 -7.16 0.65 -3.49
CA LEU A 95 -6.64 -0.41 -2.62
C LEU A 95 -6.73 -1.80 -3.27
N LEU A 96 -7.88 -2.12 -3.87
CA LEU A 96 -8.08 -3.40 -4.57
C LEU A 96 -7.15 -3.53 -5.78
N ILE A 97 -6.97 -2.45 -6.54
CA ILE A 97 -6.02 -2.40 -7.66
C ILE A 97 -4.58 -2.65 -7.16
N ASN A 98 -4.19 -2.03 -6.04
CA ASN A 98 -2.87 -2.27 -5.45
C ASN A 98 -2.69 -3.74 -5.03
N PHE A 99 -3.68 -4.35 -4.38
CA PHE A 99 -3.61 -5.78 -4.04
C PHE A 99 -3.52 -6.67 -5.28
N TYR A 100 -4.26 -6.33 -6.34
CA TYR A 100 -4.19 -7.05 -7.60
C TYR A 100 -2.79 -6.96 -8.23
N ILE A 101 -2.18 -5.78 -8.25
CA ILE A 101 -0.81 -5.57 -8.75
C ILE A 101 0.22 -6.31 -7.90
N ILE A 102 0.08 -6.29 -6.58
CA ILE A 102 0.99 -7.02 -5.68
C ILE A 102 0.86 -8.53 -5.91
N GLY A 103 -0.37 -9.04 -6.02
CA GLY A 103 -0.65 -10.45 -6.29
C GLY A 103 -0.07 -10.92 -7.62
N SER A 104 -0.29 -10.17 -8.69
CA SER A 104 0.22 -10.50 -10.03
C SER A 104 1.76 -10.47 -10.09
N ASN A 105 2.39 -9.47 -9.48
CA ASN A 105 3.85 -9.37 -9.39
C ASN A 105 4.47 -10.50 -8.56
N THR A 106 3.82 -10.89 -7.46
CA THR A 106 4.30 -12.01 -6.62
C THR A 106 4.26 -13.33 -7.37
N ILE A 107 3.21 -13.59 -8.14
CA ILE A 107 3.09 -14.80 -8.97
C ILE A 107 4.15 -14.80 -10.08
N SER A 108 4.37 -13.65 -10.72
CA SER A 108 5.38 -13.49 -11.78
C SER A 108 6.80 -13.74 -11.26
N SER A 109 7.13 -13.16 -10.09
CA SER A 109 8.43 -13.34 -9.43
C SER A 109 8.69 -14.81 -9.09
N ARG A 110 7.71 -15.52 -8.52
CA ARG A 110 7.85 -16.96 -8.20
C ARG A 110 8.09 -17.83 -9.43
N LYS A 111 7.42 -17.54 -10.56
CA LYS A 111 7.64 -18.26 -11.82
C LYS A 111 9.07 -18.07 -12.33
N LEU A 112 9.59 -16.84 -12.28
CA LEU A 112 10.96 -16.54 -12.70
C LEU A 112 12.00 -17.25 -11.84
N THR A 113 11.80 -17.30 -10.52
CA THR A 113 12.70 -18.03 -9.61
C THR A 113 12.70 -19.53 -9.90
N GLY A 114 11.52 -20.14 -10.07
CA GLY A 114 11.42 -21.58 -10.39
C GLY A 114 12.04 -21.94 -11.74
N GLU A 115 11.90 -21.08 -12.75
CA GLU A 115 12.54 -21.30 -14.06
C GLU A 115 14.08 -21.19 -13.97
N GLN A 116 14.59 -20.28 -13.13
CA GLN A 116 16.04 -20.15 -12.91
C GLN A 116 16.62 -21.34 -12.15
N GLU A 117 15.94 -21.84 -11.12
CA GLU A 117 16.34 -23.03 -10.37
C GLU A 117 16.37 -24.27 -11.28
N HIS A 118 15.34 -24.48 -12.09
CA HIS A 118 15.30 -25.59 -13.06
C HIS A 118 16.45 -25.52 -14.09
N LYS A 119 16.76 -24.32 -14.61
CA LYS A 119 17.91 -24.14 -15.53
C LYS A 119 19.25 -24.38 -14.86
N LEU A 120 19.39 -24.11 -13.57
CA LEU A 120 20.60 -24.42 -12.81
C LEU A 120 20.74 -25.93 -12.60
N GLU A 121 19.65 -26.63 -12.25
CA GLU A 121 19.64 -28.09 -12.11
C GLU A 121 19.97 -28.81 -13.42
N GLU A 122 19.42 -28.38 -14.56
CA GLU A 122 19.76 -28.93 -15.87
C GLU A 122 21.24 -28.73 -16.22
N ARG A 123 21.82 -27.57 -15.89
CA ARG A 123 23.24 -27.29 -16.12
C ARG A 123 24.14 -28.18 -15.27
N ASP A 124 23.80 -28.36 -13.99
CA ASP A 124 24.56 -29.20 -13.08
C ASP A 124 24.47 -30.68 -13.45
N THR A 125 23.32 -31.12 -13.95
CA THR A 125 23.12 -32.49 -14.43
C THR A 125 23.98 -32.76 -15.68
N LYS A 126 23.98 -31.83 -16.65
CA LYS A 126 24.84 -31.92 -17.85
C LYS A 126 26.34 -31.91 -17.53
N MET A 127 26.78 -31.14 -16.52
CA MET A 127 28.18 -31.14 -16.07
C MET A 127 28.60 -32.45 -15.40
N LYS A 128 27.67 -33.17 -14.77
CA LYS A 128 27.94 -34.49 -14.17
C LYS A 128 28.03 -35.60 -15.21
N GLU A 129 27.23 -35.54 -16.27
CA GLU A 129 27.27 -36.52 -17.37
C GLU A 129 28.48 -36.34 -18.31
N SER A 130 29.11 -35.16 -18.33
CA SER A 130 30.31 -34.88 -19.13
C SER A 130 31.64 -35.25 -18.46
N ARG A 131 31.62 -35.86 -17.28
CA ARG A 131 32.81 -36.32 -16.52
C ARG A 131 32.83 -37.84 -16.41
#